data_AF-A0A2S2QEU2-F1
#
_entry.id   AF-A0A2S2QEU2-F1
#
_cell.length_a   1.000
_cell.length_b   1.000
_cell.length_c   1.000
_cell.angle_alpha   90.00
_cell.angle_beta   90.00
_cell.angle_gamma   90.00
#
_symmetry.space_group_name_H-M   'P 1'
#
loop_
_entity.id
_entity.type
_entity.pdbx_description
1 polymer ?
#
loop_
_entity_poly.entity_id
_entity_poly.type
_entity_poly.pdbx_seq_one_letter_code
_entity_poly.pdbx_strand_id
1 'polypeptide(L)'
;MCAMRLSKYGKQLRDNYRSFVKKHNDANEYEYNKKPLPNESVRSHVAMDFSGNVGRIVEDPKEALAIAQAETGSVRRSWRSSGRTTPGLQTAVSKLENDIHLSQPWYHKNMSRDQAANVLNGLGNKDGVFLIRESKSKCGSYVLTYKCGGKIVHTPIVAQM
;
A
#
# COMPACT_ATOMS: atom_id res chain seq x y z
N MET A 1 -13.60 -5.87 17.83
CA MET A 1 -13.34 -4.44 17.55
C MET A 1 -11.91 -4.14 17.96
N CYS A 2 -11.10 -3.48 17.13
CA CYS A 2 -9.67 -3.23 17.39
C CYS A 2 -9.35 -1.73 17.24
N ALA A 3 -8.37 -1.24 17.99
CA ALA A 3 -7.83 0.11 17.86
C ALA A 3 -6.30 0.06 17.83
N MET A 4 -5.69 0.99 17.13
CA MET A 4 -4.24 1.07 16.97
C MET A 4 -3.65 2.12 17.90
N ARG A 5 -2.38 1.96 18.26
CA ARG A 5 -1.67 2.91 19.12
C ARG A 5 -0.58 3.63 18.35
N LEU A 6 -0.62 4.96 18.35
CA LEU A 6 0.33 5.80 17.64
C LEU A 6 1.78 5.55 18.10
N SER A 7 2.02 5.34 19.39
CA SER A 7 3.37 5.02 19.89
C SER A 7 3.92 3.69 19.38
N LYS A 8 3.06 2.76 18.95
CA LYS A 8 3.46 1.45 18.40
C LYS A 8 3.67 1.49 16.88
N TYR A 9 2.82 2.23 16.17
CA TYR A 9 2.77 2.22 14.69
C TYR A 9 3.14 3.56 14.04
N GLY A 10 3.49 4.57 14.83
CA GLY A 10 3.69 5.94 14.36
C GLY A 10 4.78 6.08 13.30
N LYS A 11 5.88 5.32 13.41
CA LYS A 11 6.94 5.28 12.39
C LYS A 11 6.38 4.80 11.05
N GLN A 12 5.71 3.64 11.03
CA GLN A 12 5.12 3.08 9.82
C GLN A 12 4.04 4.00 9.22
N LEU A 13 3.18 4.61 10.05
CA LEU A 13 2.18 5.57 9.57
C LEU A 13 2.82 6.78 8.90
N ARG A 14 3.89 7.31 9.51
CA ARG A 14 4.67 8.42 8.95
C ARG A 14 5.34 8.02 7.63
N ASP A 15 5.91 6.83 7.55
CA ASP A 15 6.56 6.33 6.35
C ASP A 15 5.54 6.08 5.21
N ASN A 16 4.37 5.53 5.54
CA ASN A 16 3.25 5.38 4.61
C ASN A 16 2.80 6.75 4.06
N TYR A 17 2.63 7.75 4.92
CA TYR A 17 2.25 9.11 4.50
C TYR A 17 3.32 9.75 3.61
N ARG A 18 4.60 9.66 4.00
CA ARG A 18 5.72 10.16 3.18
C ARG A 18 5.76 9.51 1.81
N SER A 19 5.52 8.20 1.75
CA SER A 19 5.47 7.45 0.49
C SER A 19 4.32 7.89 -0.39
N PHE A 20 3.14 8.16 0.20
CA PHE A 20 1.99 8.71 -0.50
C PHE A 20 2.30 10.11 -1.07
N VAL A 21 2.84 11.02 -0.25
CA VAL A 21 3.22 12.37 -0.68
C VAL A 21 4.26 12.31 -1.80
N LYS A 22 5.27 11.45 -1.68
CA LYS A 22 6.28 11.26 -2.73
C LYS A 22 5.64 10.81 -4.03
N LYS A 23 4.80 9.77 -4.02
CA LYS A 23 4.10 9.31 -5.23
C LYS A 23 3.23 10.39 -5.86
N HIS A 24 2.56 11.20 -5.04
CA HIS A 24 1.70 12.28 -5.53
C HIS A 24 2.50 13.48 -6.06
N ASN A 25 3.71 13.72 -5.54
CA ASN A 25 4.61 14.75 -6.05
C ASN A 25 5.36 14.28 -7.31
N ASP A 26 5.82 13.02 -7.32
CA ASP A 26 6.40 12.35 -8.49
C ASP A 26 5.36 12.23 -9.62
N ALA A 27 4.07 12.46 -9.32
CA ALA A 27 3.02 12.60 -10.33
C ALA A 27 3.09 13.86 -11.21
N ASN A 28 3.95 14.80 -10.85
CA ASN A 28 4.37 15.89 -11.73
C ASN A 28 5.80 15.68 -12.27
N GLU A 29 6.45 14.54 -11.94
CA GLU A 29 7.82 14.17 -12.32
C GLU A 29 7.85 13.01 -13.35
N TYR A 30 6.74 12.74 -14.04
CA TYR A 30 6.72 11.81 -15.18
C TYR A 30 7.42 12.38 -16.42
N GLU A 31 7.70 13.69 -16.43
CA GLU A 31 8.37 14.36 -17.55
C GLU A 31 9.91 14.37 -17.40
N TYR A 32 10.45 14.16 -16.18
CA TYR A 32 11.89 14.20 -15.94
C TYR A 32 12.61 12.86 -16.21
N ASN A 33 11.90 11.73 -16.10
CA ASN A 33 12.46 10.40 -16.36
C ASN A 33 12.71 10.06 -17.84
N LYS A 34 12.57 11.03 -18.76
CA LYS A 34 13.06 10.93 -20.15
C LYS A 34 14.55 11.27 -20.32
N LYS A 35 15.24 11.70 -19.26
CA LYS A 35 16.69 11.97 -19.34
C LYS A 35 17.47 10.78 -18.79
N PRO A 36 18.36 10.15 -19.59
CA PRO A 36 19.25 9.12 -19.07
C PRO A 36 20.12 9.74 -17.98
N LEU A 37 20.10 9.18 -16.77
CA LEU A 37 21.03 9.56 -15.71
C LEU A 37 22.44 9.12 -16.15
N PRO A 38 23.42 10.03 -16.19
CA PRO A 38 24.77 9.65 -16.52
C PRO A 38 25.32 8.88 -15.32
N ASN A 39 25.61 7.59 -15.54
CA ASN A 39 26.40 6.70 -14.68
C ASN A 39 25.68 5.58 -13.89
N GLU A 40 24.50 5.11 -14.31
CA GLU A 40 24.14 3.72 -13.97
C GLU A 40 24.97 2.78 -14.87
N SER A 41 25.75 1.88 -14.28
CA SER A 41 26.38 0.81 -15.03
C SER A 41 25.26 0.01 -15.72
N VAL A 42 25.31 -0.09 -17.05
CA VAL A 42 24.36 -0.84 -17.90
C VAL A 42 24.19 -2.30 -17.44
N ARG A 43 25.08 -2.77 -16.58
CA ARG A 43 25.08 -4.09 -15.94
C ARG A 43 24.13 -4.24 -14.75
N SER A 44 23.34 -3.21 -14.37
CA SER A 44 22.41 -3.30 -13.22
C SER A 44 21.14 -4.11 -13.52
N HIS A 45 20.76 -4.24 -14.80
CA HIS A 45 19.62 -5.04 -15.25
C HIS A 45 20.11 -6.21 -16.09
N VAL A 46 20.16 -7.41 -15.49
CA VAL A 46 20.53 -8.63 -16.22
C VAL A 46 19.56 -9.75 -15.88
N ALA A 47 19.29 -10.62 -16.85
CA ALA A 47 18.50 -11.82 -16.63
C ALA A 47 19.29 -12.83 -15.78
N MET A 48 18.63 -13.49 -14.84
CA MET A 48 19.21 -14.59 -14.06
C MET A 48 18.56 -15.92 -14.47
N ASP A 49 19.40 -16.94 -14.63
CA ASP A 49 19.02 -18.34 -14.85
C ASP A 49 19.12 -19.14 -13.54
N PHE A 50 18.09 -19.92 -13.24
CA PHE A 50 17.98 -20.79 -12.06
C PHE A 50 17.93 -22.29 -12.42
N SER A 51 18.23 -22.65 -13.67
CA SER A 51 18.17 -24.04 -14.15
C SER A 51 19.18 -24.99 -13.48
N GLY A 52 20.21 -24.47 -12.80
CA GLY A 52 21.21 -25.24 -12.06
C GLY A 52 21.16 -25.09 -10.53
N ASN A 53 22.10 -25.72 -9.82
CA ASN A 53 22.20 -25.64 -8.34
C ASN A 53 22.55 -24.24 -7.80
N VAL A 54 23.02 -23.32 -8.65
CA VAL A 54 23.36 -21.93 -8.30
C VAL A 54 22.87 -21.02 -9.42
N GLY A 55 22.27 -19.89 -9.06
CA GLY A 55 21.79 -18.90 -10.02
C GLY A 55 22.93 -18.28 -10.83
N ARG A 56 22.82 -18.26 -12.15
CA ARG A 56 23.82 -17.67 -13.06
C ARG A 56 23.23 -16.45 -13.77
N ILE A 57 24.04 -15.42 -13.97
CA ILE A 57 23.66 -14.25 -14.75
C ILE A 57 23.81 -14.58 -16.24
N VAL A 58 22.75 -14.41 -17.03
CA VAL A 58 22.74 -14.65 -18.48
C VAL A 58 23.32 -13.42 -19.18
N GLU A 59 24.54 -13.54 -19.68
CA GLU A 59 25.28 -12.43 -20.28
C GLU A 59 25.05 -12.30 -21.80
N ASP A 60 24.69 -13.39 -22.51
CA ASP A 60 24.46 -13.37 -23.96
C ASP A 60 23.00 -12.98 -24.29
N PRO A 61 22.76 -11.89 -25.05
CA PRO A 61 21.42 -11.48 -25.46
C PRO A 61 20.64 -12.53 -26.26
N LYS A 62 21.32 -13.37 -27.04
CA LYS A 62 20.66 -14.41 -27.85
C LYS A 62 20.16 -15.56 -26.98
N GLU A 63 20.95 -15.92 -25.97
CA GLU A 63 20.60 -16.91 -24.96
C GLU A 63 19.41 -16.42 -24.13
N ALA A 64 19.43 -15.15 -23.69
CA ALA A 64 18.32 -14.53 -22.97
C ALA A 64 17.00 -14.55 -23.78
N LEU A 65 17.06 -14.26 -25.08
CA LEU A 65 15.89 -14.33 -25.97
C LEU A 65 15.38 -15.77 -26.16
N ALA A 66 16.28 -16.73 -26.33
CA ALA A 66 15.92 -18.14 -26.48
C ALA A 66 15.26 -18.70 -25.21
N ILE A 67 15.78 -18.38 -24.03
CA ILE A 67 15.19 -18.76 -22.73
C ILE A 67 13.80 -18.12 -22.59
N ALA A 68 13.67 -16.83 -22.91
CA ALA A 68 12.39 -16.12 -22.84
C ALA A 68 11.32 -16.73 -23.77
N GLN A 69 11.72 -17.21 -24.95
CA GLN A 69 10.84 -17.88 -25.92
C GLN A 69 10.49 -19.33 -25.50
N ALA A 70 11.45 -20.07 -24.93
CA ALA A 70 11.26 -21.45 -24.51
C ALA A 70 10.40 -21.58 -23.25
N GLU A 71 10.53 -20.66 -22.30
CA GLU A 71 9.82 -20.73 -21.01
C GLU A 71 8.39 -20.15 -21.03
N THR A 72 7.86 -19.81 -22.21
CA THR A 72 6.58 -19.11 -22.34
C THR A 72 5.35 -19.88 -21.81
N GLY A 73 5.49 -21.17 -21.47
CA GLY A 73 4.36 -22.07 -21.15
C GLY A 73 4.26 -22.67 -19.73
N SER A 74 5.37 -22.97 -19.04
CA SER A 74 5.30 -23.92 -17.90
C SER A 74 5.54 -23.32 -16.52
N VAL A 75 6.45 -22.36 -16.36
CA VAL A 75 6.73 -21.73 -15.04
C VAL A 75 5.66 -20.69 -14.66
N ARG A 76 4.88 -20.22 -15.64
CA ARG A 76 3.84 -19.21 -15.43
C ARG A 76 2.67 -19.67 -14.56
N ARG A 77 2.45 -20.98 -14.39
CA ARG A 77 1.29 -21.48 -13.63
C ARG A 77 1.49 -21.55 -12.11
N SER A 78 2.73 -21.61 -11.60
CA SER A 78 2.94 -21.87 -10.17
C SER A 78 3.40 -20.67 -9.35
N TRP A 79 3.98 -19.62 -9.94
CA TRP A 79 4.54 -18.48 -9.17
C TRP A 79 4.18 -17.07 -9.70
N ARG A 80 3.24 -16.96 -10.64
CA ARG A 80 2.67 -15.66 -11.09
C ARG A 80 1.16 -15.75 -11.32
N SER A 81 0.40 -15.90 -10.24
CA SER A 81 -0.93 -15.28 -10.24
C SER A 81 -0.72 -13.80 -10.00
N SER A 82 -0.70 -13.03 -11.09
CA SER A 82 -0.82 -11.56 -11.19
C SER A 82 0.29 -10.94 -12.03
N GLY A 83 -0.11 -10.11 -13.00
CA GLY A 83 0.78 -9.26 -13.77
C GLY A 83 1.07 -9.73 -15.20
N ARG A 84 0.03 -9.96 -16.00
CA ARG A 84 0.11 -9.67 -17.45
C ARG A 84 -0.87 -8.55 -17.73
N THR A 85 -0.36 -7.46 -18.28
CA THR A 85 -1.05 -6.21 -18.58
C THR A 85 -2.19 -6.43 -19.56
N THR A 86 -3.39 -6.58 -19.04
CA THR A 86 -4.64 -6.40 -19.77
C THR A 86 -5.14 -4.97 -19.52
N PRO A 87 -5.72 -4.27 -20.52
CA PRO A 87 -6.29 -2.93 -20.32
C PRO A 87 -7.39 -2.86 -19.24
N GLY A 88 -7.92 -4.00 -18.79
CA GLY A 88 -8.88 -4.11 -17.69
C GLY A 88 -8.26 -4.18 -16.28
N LEU A 89 -6.95 -4.38 -16.14
CA LEU A 89 -6.30 -4.46 -14.82
C LEU A 89 -6.14 -3.07 -14.17
N GLN A 90 -6.09 -1.99 -14.96
CA GLN A 90 -5.96 -0.63 -14.42
C GLN A 90 -7.19 -0.23 -13.58
N THR A 91 -8.39 -0.60 -14.01
CA THR A 91 -9.64 -0.35 -13.29
C THR A 91 -9.78 -1.23 -12.04
N ALA A 92 -9.28 -2.47 -12.09
CA ALA A 92 -9.30 -3.37 -10.94
C ALA A 92 -8.26 -2.96 -9.87
N VAL A 93 -7.08 -2.47 -10.30
CA VAL A 93 -6.05 -1.94 -9.41
C VAL A 93 -6.52 -0.64 -8.75
N SER A 94 -7.10 0.30 -9.49
CA SER A 94 -7.63 1.55 -8.91
C SER A 94 -8.79 1.30 -7.95
N LYS A 95 -9.66 0.33 -8.24
CA LYS A 95 -10.74 -0.08 -7.32
C LYS A 95 -10.20 -0.73 -6.04
N LEU A 96 -9.16 -1.55 -6.15
CA LEU A 96 -8.49 -2.13 -4.97
C LEU A 96 -7.75 -1.06 -4.16
N GLU A 97 -7.18 -0.04 -4.81
CA GLU A 97 -6.53 1.11 -4.17
C GLU A 97 -7.52 1.97 -3.37
N ASN A 98 -8.73 2.19 -3.90
CA ASN A 98 -9.76 2.96 -3.21
C ASN A 98 -10.26 2.30 -1.92
N ASP A 99 -10.22 0.96 -1.87
CA ASP A 99 -10.78 0.16 -0.78
C ASP A 99 -9.71 -0.46 0.15
N ILE A 100 -8.43 -0.07 0.04
CA ILE A 100 -7.34 -0.60 0.89
C ILE A 100 -7.71 -0.52 2.37
N HIS A 101 -8.33 0.60 2.78
CA HIS A 101 -8.72 0.88 4.14
C HIS A 101 -9.74 -0.13 4.71
N LEU A 102 -10.56 -0.77 3.87
CA LEU A 102 -11.57 -1.75 4.31
C LEU A 102 -10.95 -2.99 4.97
N SER A 103 -9.73 -3.35 4.56
CA SER A 103 -8.97 -4.49 5.09
C SER A 103 -8.19 -4.18 6.37
N GLN A 104 -8.16 -2.91 6.77
CA GLN A 104 -7.23 -2.46 7.81
C GLN A 104 -7.81 -2.70 9.21
N PRO A 105 -6.99 -3.17 10.17
CA PRO A 105 -7.47 -3.51 11.51
C PRO A 105 -7.93 -2.29 12.32
N TRP A 106 -7.55 -1.09 11.91
CA TRP A 106 -7.97 0.19 12.51
C TRP A 106 -9.30 0.72 11.94
N TYR A 107 -9.85 0.10 10.89
CA TYR A 107 -11.06 0.56 10.24
C TYR A 107 -12.30 -0.24 10.66
N HIS A 108 -13.42 0.45 10.87
CA HIS A 108 -14.70 -0.16 11.24
C HIS A 108 -15.87 0.44 10.46
N LYS A 109 -16.44 -0.35 9.55
CA LYS A 109 -17.59 0.06 8.73
C LYS A 109 -18.82 0.42 9.58
N ASN A 110 -19.30 -0.52 10.38
CA ASN A 110 -20.57 -0.41 11.10
C ASN A 110 -20.41 -0.05 12.58
N MET A 111 -19.57 0.94 12.91
CA MET A 111 -19.30 1.34 14.30
C MET A 111 -19.95 2.68 14.66
N SER A 112 -20.73 2.73 15.75
CA SER A 112 -21.30 3.98 16.25
C SER A 112 -20.28 4.83 17.03
N ARG A 113 -20.63 6.10 17.28
CA ARG A 113 -19.83 7.00 18.12
C ARG A 113 -19.58 6.41 19.51
N ASP A 114 -20.63 5.89 20.14
CA ASP A 114 -20.55 5.36 21.50
C ASP A 114 -19.80 4.03 21.55
N GLN A 115 -19.98 3.17 20.55
CA GLN A 115 -19.20 1.94 20.42
C GLN A 115 -17.70 2.24 20.29
N ALA A 116 -17.33 3.22 19.47
CA ALA A 116 -15.94 3.63 19.33
C ALA A 116 -15.37 4.18 20.65
N ALA A 117 -16.16 5.00 21.35
CA ALA A 117 -15.77 5.52 22.65
C ALA A 117 -15.55 4.41 23.69
N ASN A 118 -16.44 3.42 23.74
CA ASN A 118 -16.33 2.27 24.62
C ASN A 118 -15.09 1.43 24.33
N VAL A 119 -14.75 1.21 23.05
CA VAL A 119 -13.54 0.50 22.65
C VAL A 119 -12.29 1.23 23.15
N LEU A 120 -12.22 2.55 22.98
CA LEU A 120 -11.06 3.34 23.45
C LEU A 120 -10.97 3.40 24.98
N ASN A 121 -12.11 3.49 25.68
CA ASN A 121 -12.15 3.45 27.14
C ASN A 121 -11.69 2.09 27.69
N GLY A 122 -12.09 0.99 27.07
CA GLY A 122 -11.68 -0.36 27.46
C GLY A 122 -10.18 -0.64 27.33
N LEU A 123 -9.46 0.16 26.53
CA LEU A 123 -8.00 0.03 26.35
C LEU A 123 -7.18 0.78 27.42
N GLY A 124 -7.86 1.35 28.42
CA GLY A 124 -7.26 2.04 29.56
C GLY A 124 -6.90 3.51 29.28
N ASN A 125 -6.08 4.11 30.15
CA ASN A 125 -5.67 5.52 30.06
C ASN A 125 -4.47 5.75 29.13
N LYS A 126 -4.40 4.97 28.04
CA LYS A 126 -3.31 5.07 27.07
C LYS A 126 -3.67 6.12 26.02
N ASP A 127 -2.91 7.20 26.00
CA ASP A 127 -3.02 8.21 24.94
C ASP A 127 -2.47 7.69 23.61
N GLY A 128 -2.97 8.29 22.52
CA GLY A 128 -2.61 7.96 21.15
C GLY A 128 -3.26 6.68 20.61
N VAL A 129 -4.24 6.12 21.32
CA VAL A 129 -5.07 5.02 20.80
C VAL A 129 -6.13 5.60 19.86
N PHE A 130 -6.31 5.00 18.69
CA PHE A 130 -7.20 5.51 17.65
C PHE A 130 -7.83 4.39 16.82
N LEU A 131 -8.95 4.73 16.17
CA LEU A 131 -9.58 3.95 15.10
C LEU A 131 -10.28 4.89 14.12
N ILE A 132 -10.60 4.39 12.93
CA ILE A 132 -11.40 5.09 11.92
C ILE A 132 -12.71 4.33 11.74
N ARG A 133 -13.81 5.07 11.62
CA ARG A 133 -15.15 4.51 11.39
C ARG A 133 -15.91 5.29 10.32
N GLU A 134 -16.93 4.68 9.72
CA GLU A 134 -17.89 5.44 8.92
C GLU A 134 -18.73 6.37 9.79
N SER A 135 -19.12 7.50 9.21
CA SER A 135 -20.06 8.42 9.82
C SER A 135 -21.49 7.92 9.61
N LYS A 136 -22.22 7.69 10.70
CA LYS A 136 -23.66 7.37 10.63
C LYS A 136 -24.53 8.56 10.20
N SER A 137 -24.09 9.79 10.46
CA SER A 137 -24.86 10.99 10.10
C SER A 137 -24.59 11.45 8.67
N LYS A 138 -23.42 11.13 8.11
CA LYS A 138 -23.04 11.54 6.76
C LYS A 138 -22.52 10.33 5.99
N CYS A 139 -23.36 9.77 5.13
CA CYS A 139 -23.00 8.64 4.28
C CYS A 139 -21.75 8.98 3.44
N GLY A 140 -20.86 8.00 3.28
CA GLY A 140 -19.61 8.16 2.53
C GLY A 140 -18.55 9.05 3.19
N SER A 141 -18.73 9.43 4.46
CA SER A 141 -17.72 10.18 5.23
C SER A 141 -17.13 9.35 6.36
N TYR A 142 -15.88 9.63 6.70
CA TYR A 142 -15.15 8.92 7.73
C TYR A 142 -14.90 9.79 8.95
N VAL A 143 -14.75 9.17 10.11
CA VAL A 143 -14.46 9.83 11.39
C VAL A 143 -13.27 9.15 12.05
N LEU A 144 -12.23 9.92 12.33
CA LEU A 144 -11.14 9.53 13.22
C LEU A 144 -11.60 9.66 14.66
N THR A 145 -11.53 8.57 15.43
CA THR A 145 -11.80 8.57 16.86
C THR A 145 -10.53 8.21 17.61
N TYR A 146 -10.07 9.06 18.52
CA TYR A 146 -8.81 8.89 19.24
C TYR A 146 -8.87 9.37 20.68
N LYS A 147 -7.95 8.86 21.52
CA LYS A 147 -7.79 9.26 22.92
C LYS A 147 -6.55 10.13 23.09
N CYS A 148 -6.73 11.31 23.68
CA CYS A 148 -5.66 12.28 23.96
C CYS A 148 -5.98 13.05 25.25
N GLY A 149 -5.02 13.15 26.17
CA GLY A 149 -5.21 13.82 27.46
C GLY A 149 -6.33 13.19 28.28
N GLY A 150 -6.51 11.87 28.20
CA GLY A 150 -7.59 11.14 28.87
C GLY A 150 -8.99 11.34 28.28
N LYS A 151 -9.15 12.21 27.27
CA LYS A 151 -10.42 12.49 26.60
C LYS A 151 -10.51 11.76 25.27
N ILE A 152 -11.72 11.36 24.90
CA ILE A 152 -12.01 10.80 23.57
C ILE A 152 -12.46 11.94 22.66
N VAL A 153 -11.79 12.05 21.52
CA VAL A 153 -12.05 13.05 20.50
C VAL A 153 -12.51 12.35 19.21
N HIS A 154 -13.51 12.94 18.56
CA HIS A 154 -14.00 12.50 17.26
C HIS A 154 -13.82 13.62 16.25
N THR A 155 -13.09 13.36 15.17
CA THR A 155 -12.78 14.36 14.15
C THR A 155 -13.19 13.81 12.78
N PRO A 156 -14.04 14.52 12.02
CA PRO A 156 -14.37 14.10 10.65
C PRO A 156 -13.12 14.17 9.77
N ILE A 157 -12.96 13.19 8.87
CA ILE A 157 -11.91 13.19 7.86
C ILE A 157 -12.48 13.83 6.60
N VAL A 158 -11.93 14.98 6.22
CA VAL A 158 -12.31 15.71 5.01
C VAL A 158 -11.24 15.51 3.95
N ALA A 159 -11.67 15.26 2.71
CA ALA A 159 -10.76 15.33 1.57
C ALA A 159 -10.39 16.79 1.34
N GLN A 160 -9.10 17.04 1.11
CA GLN A 160 -8.63 18.36 0.72
C GLN A 160 -8.93 18.51 -0.77
N MET A 161 -9.75 19.52 -1.13
CA MET A 161 -10.00 19.90 -2.52
C MET A 161 -8.77 20.56 -3.12
#